data_AF-A0A397TYI7-F1
#
_entry.id   AF-A0A397TYI7-F1
#
_cell.length_a   1.000
_cell.length_b   1.000
_cell.length_c   1.000
_cell.angle_alpha   90.00
_cell.angle_beta   90.00
_cell.angle_gamma   90.00
#
_symmetry.space_group_name_H-M   'P 1'
#
loop_
_entity.id
_entity.type
_entity.pdbx_description
1 polymer ?
#
loop_
_entity_poly.entity_id
_entity_poly.type
_entity_poly.pdbx_seq_one_letter_code
_entity_poly.pdbx_strand_id
1 'polypeptide(L)'
;MGEKFFKKLSNNYLELLDDKEDFNVTIKIGESSNATKTCKDNRNMKTINLKHTSTEQFDIIIKYIYGGVISLENQDASFIFDLLIMANEFLLEELTTFLEKHLIEEKSHWLRLHFTQIYQKSFQNNQFQNLQKWCNDFLVKYPTKIFEIFDSEYFTSLQENALLSLIKRDDLQMEEIKVWNYVIKWGVAQNPDLPSSGPENWTSENFLALKIKLQNCLPHIRYFQIPIDDIVDNIEPYQTILERNLWKDIMKRITNPNREISSIILPPRMEPFSA
;
A
#
# COMPACT_ATOMS: atom_id res chain seq x y z
N MET A 1 43.30 -7.82 18.39
CA MET A 1 43.10 -7.45 16.97
C MET A 1 42.35 -8.61 16.33
N GLY A 2 41.17 -8.38 15.76
CA GLY A 2 40.36 -9.43 15.14
C GLY A 2 40.27 -9.18 13.64
N GLU A 3 40.65 -10.16 12.83
CA GLU A 3 40.49 -10.13 11.38
C GLU A 3 39.18 -10.82 10.98
N LYS A 4 38.46 -10.23 10.01
CA LYS A 4 37.17 -10.75 9.53
C LYS A 4 37.36 -11.42 8.17
N PHE A 5 36.93 -12.68 8.04
CA PHE A 5 37.10 -13.49 6.82
C PHE A 5 35.76 -13.85 6.17
N PHE A 6 34.96 -12.85 5.76
CA PHE A 6 33.58 -13.10 5.31
C PHE A 6 33.45 -13.83 3.97
N LYS A 7 34.25 -13.47 2.96
CA LYS A 7 34.08 -14.01 1.60
C LYS A 7 34.23 -15.54 1.54
N LYS A 8 35.30 -16.08 2.13
CA LYS A 8 35.51 -17.53 2.18
C LYS A 8 34.47 -18.21 3.06
N LEU A 9 34.12 -17.60 4.20
CA LEU A 9 33.14 -18.15 5.12
C LEU A 9 31.73 -18.25 4.49
N SER A 10 31.31 -17.24 3.73
CA SER A 10 30.05 -17.24 2.96
C SER A 10 29.97 -18.40 1.98
N ASN A 11 31.05 -18.64 1.20
CA ASN A 11 31.10 -19.79 0.29
C ASN A 11 31.04 -21.12 1.04
N ASN A 12 31.77 -21.25 2.15
CA ASN A 12 31.72 -22.46 2.97
C ASN A 12 30.29 -22.74 3.49
N TYR A 13 29.51 -21.71 3.83
CA TYR A 13 28.12 -21.88 4.25
C TYR A 13 27.21 -22.31 3.10
N LEU A 14 27.43 -21.80 1.89
CA LEU A 14 26.70 -22.26 0.70
C LEU A 14 27.01 -23.74 0.40
N GLU A 15 28.27 -24.17 0.52
CA GLU A 15 28.64 -25.58 0.37
C GLU A 15 27.93 -26.48 1.39
N LEU A 16 27.83 -26.04 2.66
CA LEU A 16 27.09 -26.75 3.70
C LEU A 16 25.58 -26.84 3.40
N LEU A 17 24.99 -25.81 2.82
CA LEU A 17 23.58 -25.82 2.41
C LEU A 17 23.32 -26.89 1.33
N ASP A 18 24.29 -27.12 0.44
CA ASP A 18 24.18 -28.08 -0.67
C ASP A 18 24.46 -29.54 -0.26
N ASP A 19 25.24 -29.75 0.82
CA ASP A 19 25.75 -31.05 1.28
C ASP A 19 24.63 -32.03 1.71
N LYS A 20 23.43 -31.53 2.03
CA LYS A 20 22.25 -32.32 2.49
C LYS A 20 22.48 -33.22 3.71
N GLU A 21 23.64 -33.12 4.36
CA GLU A 21 23.97 -33.79 5.61
C GLU A 21 23.84 -32.81 6.78
N ASP A 22 23.67 -33.32 8.00
CA ASP A 22 23.68 -32.55 9.26
C ASP A 22 22.70 -31.36 9.40
N PHE A 23 21.57 -31.36 8.69
CA PHE A 23 20.52 -30.35 8.88
C PHE A 23 19.59 -30.68 10.06
N ASN A 24 19.12 -29.64 10.76
CA ASN A 24 18.16 -29.74 11.87
C ASN A 24 16.78 -29.13 11.55
N VAL A 25 16.62 -28.50 10.39
CA VAL A 25 15.39 -27.84 9.94
C VAL A 25 15.04 -28.32 8.54
N THR A 26 13.75 -28.56 8.28
CA THR A 26 13.22 -28.82 6.94
C THR A 26 12.14 -27.80 6.63
N ILE A 27 12.26 -27.14 5.48
CA ILE A 27 11.31 -26.14 5.00
C ILE A 27 10.55 -26.72 3.81
N LYS A 28 9.22 -26.73 3.90
CA LYS A 28 8.33 -27.20 2.83
C LYS A 28 7.68 -26.00 2.17
N ILE A 29 7.75 -25.95 0.85
CA ILE A 29 7.33 -24.80 0.02
C ILE A 29 6.21 -25.26 -0.91
N GLY A 30 5.10 -24.50 -0.97
CA GLY A 30 4.00 -24.72 -1.90
C GLY A 30 2.90 -25.69 -1.42
N GLU A 31 1.75 -25.67 -2.12
CA GLU A 31 0.63 -26.59 -1.91
C GLU A 31 0.80 -27.87 -2.73
N SER A 32 1.82 -28.65 -2.40
CA SER A 32 1.83 -30.07 -2.74
C SER A 32 2.70 -30.84 -1.77
N SER A 33 2.05 -31.67 -0.98
CA SER A 33 2.57 -32.98 -0.61
C SER A 33 3.29 -33.60 -1.82
N ASN A 34 4.62 -33.70 -1.76
CA ASN A 34 5.47 -34.75 -2.32
C ASN A 34 6.88 -34.24 -2.70
N ALA A 35 7.64 -33.81 -1.70
CA ALA A 35 9.10 -33.89 -1.73
C ALA A 35 9.64 -33.97 -0.29
N THR A 36 9.26 -35.01 0.44
CA THR A 36 9.99 -35.41 1.64
C THR A 36 11.31 -36.04 1.20
N LYS A 37 12.39 -35.25 1.17
CA LYS A 37 13.72 -35.81 1.47
C LYS A 37 13.78 -36.01 2.98
N THR A 38 13.23 -37.12 3.44
CA THR A 38 13.43 -37.61 4.81
C THR A 38 14.85 -38.12 4.91
N CYS A 39 15.75 -37.31 5.49
CA CYS A 39 16.90 -37.86 6.20
C CYS A 39 16.44 -38.09 7.63
N LYS A 40 16.30 -39.36 8.02
CA LYS A 40 15.97 -39.75 9.39
C LYS A 40 17.21 -39.54 10.23
N ASP A 41 17.24 -38.46 11.01
CA ASP A 41 17.90 -38.54 12.31
C ASP A 41 17.00 -37.96 13.41
N ASN A 42 16.87 -38.73 14.48
CA ASN A 42 15.76 -38.68 15.44
C ASN A 42 15.90 -37.56 16.49
N ARG A 43 16.33 -36.36 16.07
CA ARG A 43 16.64 -35.23 16.97
C ARG A 43 15.95 -33.94 16.51
N ASN A 44 14.87 -33.56 17.19
CA ASN A 44 14.27 -32.22 17.22
C ASN A 44 14.05 -31.51 15.86
N MET A 45 13.71 -32.25 14.81
CA MET A 45 13.49 -31.68 13.47
C MET A 45 12.26 -30.76 13.47
N LYS A 46 12.46 -29.48 13.15
CA LYS A 46 11.37 -28.50 12.98
C LYS A 46 10.96 -28.43 11.52
N THR A 47 9.65 -28.48 11.27
CA THR A 47 9.06 -28.29 9.93
C THR A 47 8.38 -26.94 9.84
N ILE A 48 8.71 -26.15 8.82
CA ILE A 48 8.06 -24.88 8.49
C ILE A 48 7.35 -25.04 7.15
N ASN A 49 6.08 -24.66 7.08
CA ASN A 49 5.29 -24.69 5.85
C ASN A 49 5.11 -23.26 5.35
N LEU A 50 5.69 -22.95 4.19
CA LEU A 50 5.53 -21.67 3.51
C LEU A 50 4.52 -21.85 2.38
N LYS A 51 3.34 -21.26 2.57
CA LYS A 51 2.28 -21.23 1.55
C LYS A 51 2.49 -20.01 0.66
N HIS A 52 2.19 -20.14 -0.63
CA HIS A 52 2.23 -19.04 -1.61
C HIS A 52 3.63 -18.52 -2.00
N THR A 53 4.66 -19.37 -1.87
CA THR A 53 6.05 -19.05 -2.21
C THR A 53 6.50 -19.95 -3.36
N SER A 54 7.14 -19.39 -4.40
CA SER A 54 7.76 -20.25 -5.43
C SER A 54 9.04 -20.90 -4.89
N THR A 55 9.33 -22.12 -5.34
CA THR A 55 10.57 -22.83 -4.95
C THR A 55 11.81 -22.08 -5.40
N GLU A 56 11.75 -21.39 -6.55
CA GLU A 56 12.88 -20.64 -7.10
C GLU A 56 13.19 -19.39 -6.28
N GLN A 57 12.19 -18.60 -5.90
CA GLN A 57 12.42 -17.42 -5.04
C GLN A 57 12.97 -17.82 -3.68
N PHE A 58 12.44 -18.89 -3.09
CA PHE A 58 12.94 -19.36 -1.81
C PHE A 58 14.39 -19.84 -1.91
N ASP A 59 14.77 -20.52 -3.00
CA ASP A 59 16.16 -20.91 -3.26
C ASP A 59 17.10 -19.70 -3.27
N ILE A 60 16.66 -18.58 -3.88
CA ILE A 60 17.43 -17.32 -3.85
C ILE A 60 17.51 -16.76 -2.44
N ILE A 61 16.41 -16.73 -1.68
CA ILE A 61 16.38 -16.23 -0.30
C ILE A 61 17.30 -17.05 0.61
N ILE A 62 17.25 -18.38 0.54
CA ILE A 62 18.09 -19.22 1.41
C ILE A 62 19.57 -19.11 1.05
N LYS A 63 19.91 -19.01 -0.24
CA LYS A 63 21.28 -18.73 -0.69
C LYS A 63 21.75 -17.36 -0.23
N TYR A 64 20.88 -16.35 -0.24
CA TYR A 64 21.20 -15.05 0.33
C TYR A 64 21.45 -15.13 1.84
N ILE A 65 20.64 -15.89 2.60
CA ILE A 65 20.83 -16.03 4.05
C ILE A 65 22.18 -16.69 4.39
N TYR A 66 22.58 -17.73 3.65
CA TYR A 66 23.83 -18.46 3.92
C TYR A 66 25.06 -17.75 3.34
N GLY A 67 24.93 -17.21 2.13
CA GLY A 67 26.03 -16.65 1.36
C GLY A 67 26.15 -15.13 1.40
N GLY A 68 25.09 -14.40 1.74
CA GLY A 68 25.06 -12.94 1.62
C GLY A 68 25.23 -12.44 0.18
N VAL A 69 24.92 -13.29 -0.82
CA VAL A 69 25.03 -12.97 -2.25
C VAL A 69 23.71 -13.29 -2.93
N ILE A 70 23.33 -12.44 -3.88
CA ILE A 70 22.16 -12.63 -4.73
C ILE A 70 22.57 -12.53 -6.20
N SER A 71 22.00 -13.38 -7.04
CA SER A 71 22.06 -13.25 -8.50
C SER A 71 20.65 -13.01 -9.04
N LEU A 72 20.51 -11.92 -9.80
CA LEU A 72 19.26 -11.55 -10.51
C LEU A 72 19.40 -11.71 -12.02
N GLU A 73 20.47 -12.38 -12.49
CA GLU A 73 20.71 -12.61 -13.91
C GLU A 73 19.52 -13.36 -14.53
N ASN A 74 19.02 -12.84 -15.65
CA ASN A 74 17.88 -13.38 -16.42
C ASN A 74 16.52 -13.35 -15.69
N GLN A 75 16.43 -12.75 -14.50
CA GLN A 75 15.15 -12.63 -13.80
C GLN A 75 14.35 -11.43 -14.32
N ASP A 76 13.05 -11.65 -14.55
CA ASP A 76 12.12 -10.60 -14.97
C ASP A 76 11.69 -9.71 -13.80
N ALA A 77 11.04 -8.59 -14.12
CA ALA A 77 10.64 -7.61 -13.11
C ALA A 77 9.55 -8.12 -12.16
N SER A 78 8.65 -9.00 -12.63
CA SER A 78 7.61 -9.60 -11.80
C SER A 78 8.22 -10.52 -10.76
N PHE A 79 9.15 -11.38 -11.20
CA PHE A 79 9.88 -12.28 -10.32
C PHE A 79 10.65 -11.51 -9.23
N ILE A 80 11.35 -10.44 -9.61
CA ILE A 80 12.11 -9.60 -8.67
C ILE A 80 11.16 -8.88 -7.69
N PHE A 81 9.99 -8.44 -8.14
CA PHE A 81 8.99 -7.80 -7.28
C PHE A 81 8.41 -8.78 -6.25
N ASP A 82 8.10 -10.01 -6.66
CA ASP A 82 7.65 -11.04 -5.74
C ASP A 82 8.78 -11.47 -4.77
N LEU A 83 10.03 -11.50 -5.23
CA LEU A 83 11.20 -11.72 -4.39
C LEU A 83 11.39 -10.60 -3.36
N LEU A 84 11.11 -9.34 -3.73
CA LEU A 84 11.12 -8.21 -2.81
C LEU A 84 10.08 -8.38 -1.69
N ILE A 85 8.86 -8.79 -2.05
CA ILE A 85 7.80 -9.08 -1.08
C ILE A 85 8.27 -10.16 -0.10
N MET A 86 8.84 -11.25 -0.63
CA MET A 86 9.38 -12.34 0.17
C MET A 86 10.53 -11.89 1.08
N ALA A 87 11.51 -11.16 0.56
CA ALA A 87 12.62 -10.64 1.37
C ALA A 87 12.12 -9.85 2.59
N ASN A 88 11.07 -9.04 2.38
CA ASN A 88 10.41 -8.30 3.45
C ASN A 88 9.64 -9.22 4.44
N GLU A 89 8.96 -10.27 3.97
CA GLU A 89 8.33 -11.27 4.84
C GLU A 89 9.34 -11.99 5.75
N PHE A 90 10.57 -12.21 5.24
CA PHE A 90 11.69 -12.76 5.99
C PHE A 90 12.47 -11.71 6.80
N LEU A 91 12.03 -10.44 6.79
CA LEU A 91 12.66 -9.31 7.50
C LEU A 91 14.13 -9.08 7.09
N LEU A 92 14.45 -9.30 5.80
CA LEU A 92 15.78 -9.12 5.23
C LEU A 92 15.95 -7.69 4.70
N GLU A 93 16.03 -6.70 5.59
CA GLU A 93 15.99 -5.26 5.27
C GLU A 93 17.03 -4.81 4.21
N GLU A 94 18.26 -5.31 4.30
CA GLU A 94 19.33 -4.98 3.33
C GLU A 94 18.97 -5.48 1.92
N LEU A 95 18.45 -6.71 1.82
CA LEU A 95 18.01 -7.29 0.56
C LEU A 95 16.78 -6.56 0.02
N THR A 96 15.79 -6.27 0.87
CA THR A 96 14.61 -5.49 0.51
C THR A 96 15.00 -4.14 -0.10
N THR A 97 15.90 -3.41 0.56
CA THR A 97 16.39 -2.12 0.09
C THR A 97 17.10 -2.23 -1.26
N PHE A 98 17.94 -3.25 -1.42
CA PHE A 98 18.62 -3.51 -2.69
C PHE A 98 17.65 -3.81 -3.83
N LEU A 99 16.65 -4.68 -3.60
CA LEU A 99 15.67 -5.08 -4.61
C LEU A 99 14.76 -3.91 -5.04
N GLU A 100 14.33 -3.06 -4.10
CA GLU A 100 13.58 -1.84 -4.44
C GLU A 100 14.38 -0.94 -5.38
N LYS A 101 15.64 -0.66 -5.03
CA LYS A 101 16.51 0.17 -5.84
C LYS A 101 16.70 -0.42 -7.23
N HIS A 102 16.98 -1.72 -7.30
CA HIS A 102 17.17 -2.42 -8.58
C HIS A 102 15.91 -2.35 -9.46
N LEU A 103 14.71 -2.56 -8.90
CA LEU A 103 13.45 -2.44 -9.65
C LEU A 103 13.25 -1.01 -10.19
N ILE A 104 13.53 0.00 -9.37
CA ILE A 104 13.36 1.41 -9.74
C ILE A 104 14.35 1.83 -10.83
N GLU A 105 15.61 1.40 -10.74
CA GLU A 105 16.67 1.82 -11.66
C GLU A 105 16.60 1.03 -12.99
N GLU A 106 16.48 -0.29 -12.91
CA GLU A 106 16.65 -1.18 -14.08
C GLU A 106 15.31 -1.64 -14.68
N LYS A 107 14.22 -1.66 -13.90
CA LYS A 107 12.93 -2.22 -14.30
C LYS A 107 11.78 -1.20 -14.27
N SER A 108 12.09 0.11 -14.26
CA SER A 108 11.08 1.17 -14.14
C SER A 108 9.97 1.12 -15.19
N HIS A 109 10.23 0.64 -16.40
CA HIS A 109 9.20 0.50 -17.44
C HIS A 109 8.09 -0.46 -17.00
N TRP A 110 8.46 -1.61 -16.43
CA TRP A 110 7.50 -2.57 -15.91
C TRP A 110 6.72 -2.01 -14.72
N LEU A 111 7.39 -1.29 -13.81
CA LEU A 111 6.71 -0.61 -12.69
C LEU A 111 5.62 0.37 -13.17
N ARG A 112 5.86 1.07 -14.30
CA ARG A 112 4.87 1.99 -14.89
C ARG A 112 3.68 1.26 -15.50
N LEU A 113 3.90 0.10 -16.12
CA LEU A 113 2.84 -0.73 -16.69
C LEU A 113 1.96 -1.36 -15.60
N HIS A 114 2.56 -1.73 -14.47
CA HIS A 114 1.88 -2.38 -13.34
C HIS A 114 1.58 -1.42 -12.18
N PHE A 115 1.51 -0.12 -12.48
CA PHE A 115 1.54 0.96 -11.48
C PHE A 115 0.50 0.79 -10.35
N THR A 116 -0.77 0.52 -10.66
CA THR A 116 -1.82 0.38 -9.63
C THR A 116 -1.51 -0.76 -8.64
N GLN A 117 -1.04 -1.91 -9.14
CA GLN A 117 -0.68 -3.05 -8.31
C GLN A 117 0.55 -2.74 -7.44
N ILE A 118 1.57 -2.11 -8.02
CA ILE A 118 2.78 -1.68 -7.31
C ILE A 118 2.44 -0.65 -6.24
N TYR A 119 1.61 0.34 -6.56
CA TYR A 119 1.15 1.34 -5.60
C TYR A 119 0.50 0.63 -4.41
N GLN A 120 -0.54 -0.17 -4.65
CA GLN A 120 -1.24 -0.88 -3.59
C GLN A 120 -0.30 -1.72 -2.72
N LYS A 121 0.55 -2.56 -3.34
CA LYS A 121 1.47 -3.45 -2.64
C LYS A 121 2.55 -2.68 -1.87
N SER A 122 3.07 -1.59 -2.44
CA SER A 122 4.09 -0.76 -1.78
C SER A 122 3.57 -0.14 -0.48
N PHE A 123 2.30 0.25 -0.44
CA PHE A 123 1.69 0.82 0.76
C PHE A 123 1.15 -0.25 1.73
N GLN A 124 1.05 -1.52 1.32
CA GLN A 124 0.66 -2.61 2.23
C GLN A 124 1.63 -2.81 3.39
N ASN A 125 2.88 -2.37 3.21
CA ASN A 125 3.94 -2.46 4.18
C ASN A 125 4.73 -1.13 4.24
N ASN A 126 4.99 -0.63 5.45
CA ASN A 126 5.75 0.62 5.64
C ASN A 126 7.25 0.50 5.29
N GLN A 127 7.74 -0.70 4.97
CA GLN A 127 9.15 -0.94 4.64
C GLN A 127 9.51 -0.51 3.21
N PHE A 128 8.55 -0.48 2.27
CA PHE A 128 8.82 -0.17 0.85
C PHE A 128 8.92 1.34 0.56
N GLN A 129 9.71 2.07 1.35
CA GLN A 129 9.76 3.53 1.31
C GLN A 129 10.28 4.09 -0.02
N ASN A 130 11.23 3.41 -0.67
CA ASN A 130 11.77 3.86 -1.95
C ASN A 130 10.74 3.68 -3.07
N LEU A 131 10.01 2.55 -3.07
CA LEU A 131 8.91 2.33 -4.01
C LEU A 131 7.74 3.28 -3.78
N GLN A 132 7.34 3.53 -2.53
CA GLN A 132 6.29 4.50 -2.21
C GLN A 132 6.68 5.91 -2.70
N LYS A 133 7.93 6.32 -2.46
CA LYS A 133 8.45 7.60 -2.98
C LYS A 133 8.42 7.63 -4.50
N TRP A 134 8.93 6.59 -5.16
CA TRP A 134 8.91 6.48 -6.62
C TRP A 134 7.49 6.58 -7.18
N CYS A 135 6.53 5.90 -6.55
CA CYS A 135 5.12 5.96 -6.93
C CYS A 135 4.56 7.38 -6.82
N ASN A 136 4.84 8.07 -5.71
CA ASN A 136 4.39 9.43 -5.50
C ASN A 136 5.01 10.40 -6.50
N ASP A 137 6.32 10.27 -6.79
CA ASP A 137 7.03 11.06 -7.80
C ASP A 137 6.49 10.78 -9.21
N PHE A 138 6.09 9.53 -9.49
CA PHE A 138 5.46 9.16 -10.75
C PHE A 138 4.10 9.84 -10.92
N LEU A 139 3.28 9.93 -9.86
CA LEU A 139 2.02 10.66 -9.87
C LEU A 139 2.19 12.16 -10.07
N VAL A 140 3.26 12.78 -9.53
CA VAL A 140 3.57 14.20 -9.83
C VAL A 140 3.79 14.39 -11.33
N LYS A 141 4.55 13.49 -11.96
CA LYS A 141 4.90 13.57 -13.39
C LYS A 141 3.75 13.23 -14.32
N TYR A 142 2.88 12.31 -13.91
CA TYR A 142 1.74 11.84 -14.68
C TYR A 142 0.47 11.84 -13.83
N PRO A 143 -0.10 13.03 -13.52
CA PRO A 143 -1.26 13.14 -12.63
C PRO A 143 -2.47 12.33 -13.08
N THR A 144 -2.64 12.11 -14.38
CA THR A 144 -3.74 11.30 -14.94
C THR A 144 -3.71 9.83 -14.50
N LYS A 145 -2.55 9.31 -14.08
CA LYS A 145 -2.45 7.95 -13.52
C LYS A 145 -3.21 7.76 -12.21
N ILE A 146 -3.59 8.85 -11.54
CA ILE A 146 -4.43 8.80 -10.35
C ILE A 146 -5.78 8.13 -10.64
N PHE A 147 -6.36 8.35 -11.83
CA PHE A 147 -7.64 7.77 -12.21
C PHE A 147 -7.52 6.24 -12.32
N GLU A 148 -6.38 5.70 -12.78
CA GLU A 148 -6.14 4.26 -12.80
C GLU A 148 -6.10 3.63 -11.39
N ILE A 149 -5.78 4.40 -10.35
CA ILE A 149 -5.88 3.93 -8.97
C ILE A 149 -7.34 4.00 -8.50
N PHE A 150 -7.97 5.17 -8.62
CA PHE A 150 -9.31 5.44 -8.08
C PHE A 150 -10.42 4.63 -8.76
N ASP A 151 -10.30 4.41 -10.08
CA ASP A 151 -11.27 3.62 -10.86
C ASP A 151 -10.97 2.13 -10.87
N SER A 152 -9.86 1.69 -10.27
CA SER A 152 -9.54 0.27 -10.19
C SER A 152 -10.54 -0.51 -9.34
N GLU A 153 -10.76 -1.77 -9.69
CA GLU A 153 -11.52 -2.72 -8.87
C GLU A 153 -10.90 -2.93 -7.48
N TYR A 154 -9.61 -2.65 -7.34
CA TYR A 154 -8.85 -2.79 -6.10
C TYR A 154 -8.87 -1.53 -5.22
N PHE A 155 -9.45 -0.42 -5.68
CA PHE A 155 -9.43 0.86 -4.95
C PHE A 155 -9.94 0.72 -3.51
N THR A 156 -11.05 0.01 -3.31
CA THR A 156 -11.65 -0.23 -1.99
C THR A 156 -10.81 -1.12 -1.08
N SER A 157 -9.77 -1.78 -1.61
CA SER A 157 -8.82 -2.58 -0.85
C SER A 157 -7.49 -1.87 -0.58
N LEU A 158 -7.38 -0.59 -0.93
CA LEU A 158 -6.23 0.25 -0.56
C LEU A 158 -6.17 0.38 0.97
N GLN A 159 -4.95 0.34 1.51
CA GLN A 159 -4.72 0.71 2.89
C GLN A 159 -4.92 2.21 3.09
N GLU A 160 -5.33 2.60 4.29
CA GLU A 160 -5.65 4.01 4.62
C GLU A 160 -4.45 4.94 4.37
N ASN A 161 -3.23 4.52 4.71
CA ASN A 161 -1.99 5.27 4.45
C ASN A 161 -1.82 5.60 2.95
N ALA A 162 -2.19 4.68 2.06
CA ALA A 162 -2.13 4.82 0.61
C ALA A 162 -3.18 5.80 0.09
N LEU A 163 -4.39 5.80 0.67
CA LEU A 163 -5.42 6.78 0.36
C LEU A 163 -5.01 8.17 0.85
N LEU A 164 -4.49 8.25 2.09
CA LEU A 164 -4.02 9.48 2.70
C LEU A 164 -2.89 10.12 1.88
N SER A 165 -1.94 9.35 1.36
CA SER A 165 -0.88 9.89 0.51
C SER A 165 -1.39 10.46 -0.81
N LEU A 166 -2.56 10.04 -1.29
CA LEU A 166 -3.22 10.64 -2.46
C LEU A 166 -3.95 11.92 -2.09
N ILE A 167 -4.84 11.88 -1.09
CA ILE A 167 -5.72 13.00 -0.76
C ILE A 167 -5.01 14.12 0.03
N LYS A 168 -3.85 13.88 0.63
CA LYS A 168 -3.07 14.97 1.26
C LYS A 168 -2.46 15.93 0.25
N ARG A 169 -2.33 15.52 -1.00
CA ARG A 169 -1.62 16.26 -2.03
C ARG A 169 -2.38 17.51 -2.45
N ASP A 170 -1.66 18.63 -2.56
CA ASP A 170 -2.19 19.87 -3.13
C ASP A 170 -2.16 19.85 -4.67
N ASP A 171 -1.28 19.04 -5.27
CA ASP A 171 -1.12 18.94 -6.72
C ASP A 171 -2.02 17.88 -7.38
N LEU A 172 -2.90 17.23 -6.61
CA LEU A 172 -3.82 16.22 -7.12
C LEU A 172 -4.86 16.87 -8.06
N GLN A 173 -4.70 16.64 -9.36
CA GLN A 173 -5.57 17.17 -10.43
C GLN A 173 -6.94 16.50 -10.48
N MET A 174 -7.77 16.73 -9.46
CA MET A 174 -9.12 16.15 -9.35
C MET A 174 -10.07 17.14 -8.68
N GLU A 175 -11.30 17.21 -9.18
CA GLU A 175 -12.39 17.96 -8.56
C GLU A 175 -12.66 17.46 -7.13
N GLU A 176 -12.84 18.38 -6.19
CA GLU A 176 -12.96 18.02 -4.78
C GLU A 176 -14.19 17.17 -4.46
N ILE A 177 -15.27 17.30 -5.24
CA ILE A 177 -16.43 16.41 -5.13
C ILE A 177 -16.09 14.96 -5.50
N LYS A 178 -15.26 14.74 -6.52
CA LYS A 178 -14.82 13.39 -6.89
C LYS A 178 -13.99 12.78 -5.77
N VAL A 179 -13.11 13.56 -5.16
CA VAL A 179 -12.28 13.13 -4.02
C VAL A 179 -13.16 12.72 -2.85
N TRP A 180 -14.17 13.53 -2.51
CA TRP A 180 -15.17 13.19 -1.50
C TRP A 180 -15.87 11.85 -1.82
N ASN A 181 -16.37 11.70 -3.05
CA ASN A 181 -17.08 10.49 -3.48
C ASN A 181 -16.20 9.23 -3.37
N TYR A 182 -14.92 9.30 -3.74
CA TYR A 182 -14.00 8.18 -3.56
C TYR A 182 -13.68 7.90 -2.09
N VAL A 183 -13.53 8.93 -1.25
CA VAL A 183 -13.31 8.75 0.19
C VAL A 183 -14.52 8.07 0.85
N ILE A 184 -15.74 8.48 0.49
CA ILE A 184 -16.96 7.81 0.96
C ILE A 184 -17.04 6.38 0.43
N LYS A 185 -16.79 6.15 -0.87
CA LYS A 185 -16.76 4.80 -1.47
C LYS A 185 -15.78 3.88 -0.74
N TRP A 186 -14.57 4.36 -0.46
CA TRP A 186 -13.56 3.61 0.29
C TRP A 186 -14.02 3.34 1.73
N GLY A 187 -14.52 4.37 2.43
CA GLY A 187 -14.98 4.26 3.82
C GLY A 187 -16.14 3.30 3.99
N VAL A 188 -17.11 3.30 3.06
CA VAL A 188 -18.23 2.35 3.06
C VAL A 188 -17.72 0.93 2.86
N ALA A 189 -16.79 0.71 1.93
CA ALA A 189 -16.22 -0.61 1.69
C ALA A 189 -15.43 -1.16 2.90
N GLN A 190 -14.89 -0.29 3.77
CA GLN A 190 -14.25 -0.71 5.02
C GLN A 190 -15.25 -1.14 6.13
N ASN A 191 -16.55 -0.98 5.90
CA ASN A 191 -17.61 -1.29 6.86
C ASN A 191 -18.69 -2.17 6.18
N PRO A 192 -18.43 -3.48 6.01
CA PRO A 192 -19.31 -4.38 5.24
C PRO A 192 -20.72 -4.53 5.83
N ASP A 193 -20.92 -4.19 7.10
CA ASP A 193 -22.22 -4.27 7.78
C ASP A 193 -23.12 -3.05 7.52
N LEU A 194 -22.65 -2.05 6.77
CA LEU A 194 -23.46 -0.87 6.43
C LEU A 194 -24.62 -1.24 5.48
N PRO A 195 -25.83 -0.69 5.70
CA PRO A 195 -26.94 -0.86 4.77
C PRO A 195 -26.59 -0.38 3.36
N SER A 196 -26.84 -1.25 2.36
CA SER A 196 -26.58 -0.96 0.94
C SER A 196 -27.57 0.04 0.32
N SER A 197 -28.69 0.30 0.99
CA SER A 197 -29.72 1.26 0.56
C SER A 197 -29.31 2.72 0.74
N GLY A 198 -28.10 3.00 1.23
CA GLY A 198 -27.55 4.35 1.36
C GLY A 198 -27.83 5.03 2.72
N PRO A 199 -27.31 6.25 2.90
CA PRO A 199 -27.29 6.95 4.18
C PRO A 199 -28.67 7.26 4.77
N GLU A 200 -29.73 7.27 3.94
CA GLU A 200 -31.12 7.48 4.38
C GLU A 200 -31.60 6.44 5.39
N ASN A 201 -31.05 5.22 5.33
CA ASN A 201 -31.43 4.10 6.19
C ASN A 201 -30.38 3.78 7.28
N TRP A 202 -29.36 4.63 7.42
CA TRP A 202 -28.28 4.39 8.36
C TRP A 202 -28.64 4.83 9.77
N THR A 203 -28.28 4.01 10.75
CA THR A 203 -28.39 4.36 12.17
C THR A 203 -27.26 5.30 12.60
N SER A 204 -27.37 5.89 13.79
CA SER A 204 -26.27 6.67 14.37
C SER A 204 -24.98 5.85 14.55
N GLU A 205 -25.10 4.55 14.80
CA GLU A 205 -23.97 3.62 14.92
C GLU A 205 -23.29 3.39 13.57
N ASN A 206 -24.07 3.29 12.49
CA ASN A 206 -23.54 3.19 11.13
C ASN A 206 -22.70 4.43 10.75
N PHE A 207 -23.22 5.63 11.02
CA PHE A 207 -22.46 6.87 10.79
C PHE A 207 -21.22 6.98 11.68
N LEU A 208 -21.30 6.53 12.93
CA LEU A 208 -20.14 6.51 13.83
C LEU A 208 -19.04 5.56 13.31
N ALA A 209 -19.40 4.37 12.83
CA ALA A 209 -18.44 3.43 12.25
C ALA A 209 -17.73 4.04 11.02
N LEU A 210 -18.49 4.67 10.12
CA LEU A 210 -17.91 5.37 8.97
C LEU A 210 -17.00 6.53 9.42
N LYS A 211 -17.45 7.34 10.38
CA LYS A 211 -16.68 8.46 10.94
C LYS A 211 -15.34 8.00 11.48
N ILE A 212 -15.31 6.92 12.27
CA ILE A 212 -14.07 6.35 12.83
C ILE A 212 -13.13 5.91 11.72
N LYS A 213 -13.64 5.25 10.67
CA LYS A 213 -12.81 4.82 9.53
C LYS A 213 -12.26 5.97 8.71
N LEU A 214 -13.01 7.06 8.58
CA LEU A 214 -12.61 8.21 7.77
C LEU A 214 -11.94 9.34 8.56
N GLN A 215 -11.74 9.19 9.87
CA GLN A 215 -11.29 10.27 10.75
C GLN A 215 -9.99 10.95 10.30
N ASN A 216 -9.05 10.20 9.71
CA ASN A 216 -7.80 10.78 9.19
C ASN A 216 -7.95 11.32 7.78
N CYS A 217 -8.96 10.87 7.03
CA CYS A 217 -9.20 11.28 5.64
C CYS A 217 -10.02 12.58 5.56
N LEU A 218 -11.05 12.71 6.40
CA LEU A 218 -11.96 13.86 6.42
C LEU A 218 -11.27 15.23 6.54
N PRO A 219 -10.18 15.39 7.34
CA PRO A 219 -9.45 16.67 7.42
C PRO A 219 -8.74 17.07 6.13
N HIS A 220 -8.59 16.17 5.15
CA HIS A 220 -7.89 16.43 3.89
C HIS A 220 -8.83 16.75 2.71
N ILE A 221 -10.14 16.81 2.98
CA ILE A 221 -11.15 17.26 2.02
C ILE A 221 -11.22 18.79 2.02
N ARG A 222 -11.22 19.38 0.83
CA ARG A 222 -11.33 20.84 0.60
C ARG A 222 -12.80 21.24 0.48
N TYR A 223 -13.55 21.16 1.59
CA TYR A 223 -15.01 21.37 1.61
C TYR A 223 -15.45 22.72 1.02
N PHE A 224 -14.64 23.77 1.21
CA PHE A 224 -14.95 25.13 0.74
C PHE A 224 -14.66 25.34 -0.76
N GLN A 225 -14.14 24.31 -1.44
CA GLN A 225 -13.90 24.28 -2.88
C GLN A 225 -14.91 23.37 -3.60
N ILE A 226 -15.85 22.76 -2.88
CA ILE A 226 -16.91 21.94 -3.45
C ILE A 226 -18.08 22.86 -3.84
N PRO A 227 -18.65 22.74 -5.06
CA PRO A 227 -19.83 23.49 -5.47
C PRO A 227 -21.00 23.32 -4.50
N ILE A 228 -21.80 24.37 -4.28
CA ILE A 228 -22.89 24.35 -3.29
C ILE A 228 -23.89 23.23 -3.57
N ASP A 229 -24.27 23.03 -4.84
CA ASP A 229 -25.20 21.97 -5.25
C ASP A 229 -24.64 20.59 -4.86
N ASP A 230 -23.34 20.36 -5.08
CA ASP A 230 -22.67 19.12 -4.69
C ASP A 230 -22.61 18.93 -3.17
N ILE A 231 -22.50 20.01 -2.37
CA ILE A 231 -22.55 19.92 -0.91
C ILE A 231 -23.92 19.41 -0.45
N VAL A 232 -24.99 19.97 -1.01
CA VAL A 232 -26.38 19.57 -0.67
C VAL A 232 -26.63 18.13 -1.10
N ASP A 233 -26.29 17.78 -2.33
CA ASP A 233 -26.64 16.47 -2.88
C ASP A 233 -25.75 15.33 -2.35
N ASN A 234 -24.47 15.59 -2.07
CA ASN A 234 -23.50 14.52 -1.78
C ASN A 234 -22.86 14.58 -0.38
N ILE A 235 -22.82 15.74 0.29
CA ILE A 235 -22.18 15.88 1.62
C ILE A 235 -23.22 15.90 2.72
N GLU A 236 -24.33 16.63 2.55
CA GLU A 236 -25.40 16.75 3.54
C GLU A 236 -25.95 15.39 4.02
N PRO A 237 -26.13 14.36 3.16
CA PRO A 237 -26.55 13.03 3.61
C PRO A 237 -25.60 12.39 4.64
N TYR A 238 -24.34 12.81 4.66
CA TYR A 238 -23.30 12.33 5.56
C TYR A 238 -22.89 13.35 6.63
N GLN A 239 -23.61 14.46 6.80
CA GLN A 239 -23.24 15.56 7.72
C GLN A 239 -22.88 15.11 9.15
N THR A 240 -23.44 14.00 9.61
CA THR A 240 -23.22 13.41 10.93
C THR A 240 -21.79 12.89 11.16
N ILE A 241 -21.06 12.55 10.08
CA ILE A 241 -19.65 12.12 10.18
C ILE A 241 -18.70 13.31 10.33
N LEU A 242 -19.14 14.52 9.98
CA LEU A 242 -18.34 15.74 10.05
C LEU A 242 -18.30 16.28 11.49
N GLU A 243 -17.26 17.06 11.78
CA GLU A 243 -17.20 17.81 13.02
C GLU A 243 -18.26 18.91 13.05
N ARG A 244 -18.94 19.08 14.19
CA ARG A 244 -20.07 20.03 14.31
C ARG A 244 -19.68 21.46 13.92
N ASN A 245 -18.46 21.88 14.24
CA ASN A 245 -17.97 23.22 13.89
C ASN A 245 -17.70 23.36 12.39
N LEU A 246 -17.15 22.31 11.76
CA LEU A 246 -16.94 22.27 10.32
C LEU A 246 -18.27 22.38 9.56
N TRP A 247 -19.26 21.58 9.94
CA TRP A 247 -20.59 21.65 9.30
C TRP A 247 -21.25 23.03 9.44
N LYS A 248 -21.17 23.63 10.64
CA LYS A 248 -21.65 25.00 10.86
C LYS A 248 -20.96 26.01 9.95
N ASP A 249 -19.65 25.90 9.77
CA ASP A 249 -18.87 26.80 8.93
C ASP A 249 -19.16 26.60 7.42
N ILE A 250 -19.40 25.36 6.97
CA ILE A 250 -19.89 25.05 5.63
C ILE A 250 -21.23 25.76 5.39
N MET A 251 -22.20 25.58 6.29
CA MET A 251 -23.53 26.21 6.18
C MET A 251 -23.47 27.75 6.19
N LYS A 252 -22.53 28.34 6.95
CA LYS A 252 -22.30 29.79 6.90
C LYS A 252 -21.86 30.24 5.51
N ARG A 253 -20.92 29.55 4.88
CA ARG A 253 -20.39 29.88 3.55
C ARG A 253 -21.43 29.68 2.44
N ILE A 254 -22.28 28.67 2.56
CA ILE A 254 -23.44 28.48 1.67
C ILE A 254 -24.39 29.69 1.74
N THR A 255 -24.69 30.17 2.95
CA THR A 255 -25.62 31.30 3.14
C THR A 255 -25.01 32.63 2.70
N ASN A 256 -23.72 32.83 2.97
CA ASN A 256 -22.99 34.05 2.61
C ASN A 256 -21.51 33.69 2.42
N PRO A 257 -20.99 33.75 1.18
CA PRO A 257 -19.61 33.38 0.88
C PRO A 257 -18.55 34.18 1.63
N ASN A 258 -18.87 35.38 2.13
CA ASN A 258 -17.92 36.25 2.82
C ASN A 258 -17.96 36.11 4.35
N ARG A 259 -18.75 35.18 4.91
CA ARG A 259 -18.80 34.99 6.35
C ARG A 259 -17.49 34.42 6.90
N GLU A 260 -17.07 34.97 8.02
CA GLU A 260 -15.94 34.46 8.78
C GLU A 260 -16.24 33.07 9.34
N ILE A 261 -15.23 32.20 9.27
CA ILE A 261 -15.27 30.82 9.72
C ILE A 261 -14.04 30.50 10.55
N SER A 262 -14.17 29.51 11.42
CA SER A 262 -13.07 29.03 12.28
C SER A 262 -12.31 27.83 11.69
N SER A 263 -12.91 27.17 10.70
CA SER A 263 -12.36 25.99 10.04
C SER A 263 -11.14 26.35 9.19
N ILE A 264 -10.13 25.47 9.20
CA ILE A 264 -8.95 25.58 8.35
C ILE A 264 -9.39 25.42 6.90
N ILE A 265 -8.99 26.36 6.04
CA ILE A 265 -9.22 26.30 4.59
C ILE A 265 -7.94 25.80 3.95
N LEU A 266 -8.01 24.62 3.33
CA LEU A 266 -6.93 24.07 2.51
C LEU A 266 -6.90 24.78 1.14
N PRO A 267 -5.73 24.93 0.50
CA PRO A 267 -5.63 25.54 -0.83
C PRO A 267 -6.34 24.68 -1.89
N PRO A 268 -6.94 25.28 -2.93
CA PRO A 268 -7.57 24.51 -4.01
C PRO A 268 -6.55 23.64 -4.75
N ARG A 269 -6.93 22.43 -5.18
CA ARG A 269 -6.04 21.57 -5.98
C ARG A 269 -6.07 21.83 -7.48
N MET A 270 -7.20 22.35 -7.95
CA MET A 270 -7.36 22.81 -9.32
C MET A 270 -7.59 24.31 -9.29
N GLU A 271 -6.95 25.02 -10.22
CA GLU A 271 -7.27 26.42 -10.45
C GLU A 271 -8.76 26.53 -10.84
N PRO A 272 -9.50 27.52 -10.30
CA PRO A 272 -10.84 27.78 -10.78
C PRO A 272 -10.76 28.05 -12.29
N PHE A 273 -11.60 27.40 -13.08
CA PHE A 273 -11.74 27.72 -14.49
C PHE A 273 -11.98 29.23 -14.59
N SER A 274 -11.04 29.95 -15.19
CA SER A 274 -11.23 31.36 -15.52
C SER A 274 -12.38 31.41 -16.53
N ALA A 275 -13.56 31.81 -16.05
CA ALA A 275 -14.73 32.07 -16.87
C ALA A 275 -14.52 33.28 -17.78
#